data_AF-A0A392TE18-F1
#
_entry.id   AF-A0A392TE18-F1
#
_cell.length_a   1.000
_cell.length_b   1.000
_cell.length_c   1.000
_cell.angle_alpha   90.00
_cell.angle_beta   90.00
_cell.angle_gamma   90.00
#
_symmetry.space_group_name_H-M   'P 1'
#
loop_
_entity.id
_entity.type
_entity.pdbx_description
1 polymer ?
#
loop_
_entity_poly.entity_id
_entity_poly.type
_entity_poly.pdbx_seq_one_letter_code
_entity_poly.pdbx_strand_id
1 'polypeptide(L)' 'EINRMRRIAEDLLSSGELPEGSLAQRDVQEIWEAENHARQYRRMGGGGGHAT' A
#
# COMPACT_ATOMS: atom_id res chain seq x y z
N GLU A 1 10.85 7.13 2.18
CA GLU A 1 10.87 5.69 2.56
C GLU A 1 9.66 4.87 2.11
N ILE A 2 8.42 5.38 2.24
CA ILE A 2 7.17 4.65 1.85
C ILE A 2 7.22 4.01 0.44
N ASN A 3 7.74 4.71 -0.57
CA ASN A 3 7.84 4.14 -1.92
C ASN A 3 8.76 2.92 -2.03
N ARG A 4 9.70 2.73 -1.10
CA ARG A 4 10.61 1.57 -1.08
C ARG A 4 9.92 0.35 -0.49
N MET A 5 9.22 0.49 0.64
CA MET A 5 8.42 -0.59 1.24
C MET A 5 7.33 -1.06 0.27
N ARG A 6 6.69 -0.11 -0.42
CA ARG A 6 5.71 -0.39 -1.46
C ARG A 6 6.28 -1.28 -2.59
N ARG A 7 7.46 -0.92 -3.12
CA ARG A 7 8.12 -1.75 -4.14
C ARG A 7 8.46 -3.15 -3.64
N ILE A 8 8.90 -3.27 -2.38
CA ILE A 8 9.23 -4.57 -1.78
C ILE A 8 7.97 -5.43 -1.63
N ALA A 9 6.85 -4.85 -1.17
CA ALA A 9 5.58 -5.56 -1.06
C ALA A 9 5.04 -6.01 -2.42
N GLU A 10 5.09 -5.15 -3.44
CA GLU A 10 4.68 -5.45 -4.81
C GLU A 10 5.56 -6.56 -5.44
N ASP A 11 6.86 -6.50 -5.22
CA ASP A 11 7.83 -7.49 -5.70
C ASP A 11 7.64 -8.85 -5.00
N LEU A 12 7.42 -8.87 -3.68
CA LEU A 12 7.12 -10.09 -2.92
C LEU A 12 5.79 -10.74 -3.33
N LEU A 13 4.76 -9.94 -3.63
CA LEU A 13 3.47 -10.45 -4.10
C LEU A 13 3.54 -10.94 -5.56
N SER A 14 4.37 -10.31 -6.39
CA SER A 14 4.47 -10.63 -7.83
C SER A 14 5.47 -11.75 -8.16
N SER A 15 6.50 -11.93 -7.32
CA SER A 15 7.54 -12.96 -7.49
C SER A 15 7.05 -14.37 -7.18
N GLY A 16 5.94 -14.49 -6.43
CA GLY A 16 5.49 -15.78 -5.90
C GLY A 16 6.45 -16.37 -4.85
N GLU A 17 7.36 -15.56 -4.32
CA GLU A 17 8.30 -15.96 -3.27
C GLU A 17 7.57 -16.25 -1.95
N LEU A 18 6.41 -15.64 -1.76
CA LEU A 18 5.49 -15.94 -0.67
C LEU A 18 4.58 -17.11 -1.06
N PRO A 19 4.49 -18.17 -0.24
CA PRO A 19 3.57 -19.27 -0.48
C PRO A 19 2.13 -18.75 -0.50
N GLU A 20 1.36 -19.21 -1.47
CA GLU A 20 -0.03 -18.82 -1.66
C GLU A 20 -0.86 -19.22 -0.42
N GLY A 21 -1.60 -18.27 0.15
CA GLY A 21 -2.36 -18.43 1.39
C GLY A 21 -1.53 -18.34 2.68
N SER A 22 -0.22 -18.06 2.61
CA SER A 22 0.60 -17.88 3.81
C SER A 22 0.23 -16.62 4.59
N LEU A 23 0.49 -16.64 5.90
CA LEU A 23 0.34 -15.46 6.76
C LEU A 23 1.15 -14.27 6.22
N ALA A 24 2.37 -14.52 5.75
CA ALA A 24 3.22 -13.47 5.17
C ALA A 24 2.60 -12.83 3.91
N GLN A 25 1.95 -13.60 3.03
CA GLN A 25 1.23 -13.04 1.88
C GLN A 25 0.05 -12.17 2.32
N ARG A 26 -0.70 -12.63 3.33
CA ARG A 26 -1.85 -11.90 3.87
C ARG A 26 -1.43 -10.59 4.55
N ASP A 27 -0.37 -10.62 5.35
CA ASP A 27 0.17 -9.44 6.03
C ASP A 27 0.69 -8.41 5.02
N VAL A 28 1.43 -8.85 3.98
CA VAL A 28 1.95 -7.96 2.93
C VAL A 28 0.81 -7.33 2.12
N GLN A 29 -0.25 -8.10 1.83
CA GLN A 29 -1.43 -7.61 1.12
C GLN A 29 -2.23 -6.60 1.97
N GLU A 30 -2.41 -6.87 3.26
CA GLU A 30 -3.09 -5.96 4.18
C GLU A 30 -2.35 -4.62 4.31
N ILE A 31 -1.02 -4.65 4.45
CA ILE A 31 -0.17 -3.45 4.50
C ILE A 31 -0.30 -2.65 3.19
N TRP A 32 -0.28 -3.33 2.04
CA TRP A 32 -0.45 -2.69 0.73
C TRP A 32 -1.81 -1.99 0.60
N GLU A 33 -2.89 -2.66 1.00
CA GLU A 33 -4.25 -2.12 0.95
C GLU A 33 -4.42 -0.93 1.90
N ALA A 34 -3.90 -1.02 3.12
CA ALA A 34 -3.94 0.06 4.11
C ALA A 34 -3.19 1.31 3.61
N GLU A 35 -2.00 1.15 3.02
CA GLU A 35 -1.25 2.26 2.43
C GLU A 35 -1.97 2.87 1.22
N ASN A 36 -2.55 2.03 0.36
CA ASN A 36 -3.32 2.50 -0.79
C ASN A 36 -4.57 3.28 -0.34
N HIS A 37 -5.28 2.77 0.67
CA HIS A 37 -6.45 3.43 1.26
C HIS A 37 -6.08 4.76 1.91
N ALA A 38 -5.02 4.81 2.71
CA ALA A 38 -4.51 6.05 3.30
C ALA A 38 -4.09 7.08 2.22
N ARG A 39 -3.50 6.63 1.11
CA ARG A 39 -3.14 7.50 -0.02
C ARG A 39 -4.38 8.01 -0.76
N GLN A 40 -5.42 7.18 -0.94
CA GLN A 40 -6.69 7.61 -1.51
C GLN A 40 -7.37 8.65 -0.62
N TYR A 41 -7.42 8.44 0.69
CA TYR A 41 -7.92 9.42 1.66
C TYR A 41 -7.12 10.72 1.63
N ARG A 42 -5.79 10.65 1.52
CA ARG A 42 -4.93 11.83 1.36
C ARG A 42 -5.22 12.58 0.05
N ARG A 43 -5.54 11.88 -1.03
CA ARG A 43 -5.93 12.50 -2.31
C ARG A 43 -7.33 13.12 -2.25
N MET A 44 -8.25 12.53 -1.48
CA MET A 44 -9.59 13.09 -1.25
C MET A 44 -9.59 14.29 -0.29
N GLY A 45 -8.74 14.28 0.74
CA GLY A 45 -8.62 15.38 1.70
C GLY A 45 -7.73 16.56 1.26
N GLY A 46 -7.13 16.49 0.07
CA GLY A 46 -6.21 17.51 -0.46
C GLY A 46 -6.85 18.53 -1.41
N GLY A 47 -8.18 18.53 -1.55
CA GLY A 47 -8.95 19.47 -2.38
C GLY A 47 -9.65 20.54 -1.54
N GLY A 48 -8.89 21.35 -0.82
CA GLY A 48 -9.43 22.39 0.06
C GLY A 48 -8.39 23.42 0.45
N GLY A 49 -7.48 23.75 -0.46
CA GLY A 49 -6.65 24.93 -0.31
C GLY A 49 -7.51 26.17 -0.53
N HIS A 50 -7.69 26.95 0.54
CA HIS A 50 -7.75 28.41 0.53
C HIS A 50 -8.60 29.06 -0.58
N ALA A 51 -9.82 29.48 -0.24
CA ALA A 51 -10.42 30.67 -0.85
C ALA A 51 -10.48 31.73 0.26
N THR A 52 -9.57 32.70 0.17
CA THR A 52 -9.69 34.03 0.78
C THR A 52 -10.99 34.70 0.38
#